data_AF-A0A1N7QGR2-F1
#
_entry.id   AF-A0A1N7QGR2-F1
#
_cell.length_a   1.000
_cell.length_b   1.000
_cell.length_c   1.000
_cell.angle_alpha   90.00
_cell.angle_beta   90.00
_cell.angle_gamma   90.00
#
_symmetry.space_group_name_H-M   'P 1'
#
loop_
_entity.id
_entity.type
_entity.pdbx_description
1 polymer ?
#
loop_
_entity_poly.entity_id
_entity_poly.type
_entity_poly.pdbx_seq_one_letter_code
_entity_poly.pdbx_strand_id
1 'polypeptide(L)'
;MKPGMKRIKRVMLPLMVACCMLMTAAQLKAQYVQKERDDTIRLWPKGTFDTVAARYALQEGNGTIKGVAFTRPNKTIYGRTGKRIYANKIKVVLFPVTPYLLEYLDLRKKQNPKKLKFVYLSPDAYRFRLEAVTNSTGEFTFPKMKPGKYYIQGVLGWYSSGYYDRYTGSGYNGYGTTNYYSRELYTTDHSDLLEKFVDVDNDGQVVEVKLK
;
A
#
# COMPACT_ATOMS: atom_id res chain seq x y z
N MET A 1 52.33 18.66 -66.21
CA MET A 1 52.80 17.25 -66.10
C MET A 1 51.88 16.49 -65.13
N LYS A 2 51.19 15.44 -65.61
CA LYS A 2 50.54 14.36 -64.82
C LYS A 2 51.63 13.49 -64.14
N PRO A 3 51.40 12.62 -63.12
CA PRO A 3 50.20 11.80 -62.80
C PRO A 3 49.77 11.89 -61.30
N GLY A 4 48.61 11.44 -60.81
CA GLY A 4 47.85 10.21 -61.07
C GLY A 4 48.24 9.11 -60.07
N MET A 5 47.67 9.09 -58.85
CA MET A 5 47.80 7.93 -57.95
C MET A 5 46.54 7.66 -57.10
N LYS A 6 45.68 6.81 -57.70
CA LYS A 6 44.98 5.64 -57.15
C LYS A 6 44.46 5.64 -55.69
N ARG A 7 43.11 5.59 -55.61
CA ARG A 7 42.27 4.71 -54.77
C ARG A 7 43.04 3.84 -53.75
N ILE A 8 42.76 4.03 -52.46
CA ILE A 8 42.87 3.12 -51.29
C ILE A 8 42.41 4.03 -50.13
N LYS A 9 41.25 3.97 -49.46
CA LYS A 9 40.61 2.89 -48.69
C LYS A 9 39.10 3.20 -48.52
N ARG A 10 38.24 2.81 -49.47
CA ARG A 10 36.76 2.84 -49.29
C ARG A 10 36.23 1.65 -48.47
N VAL A 11 37.09 0.98 -47.70
CA VAL A 11 36.75 -0.27 -46.99
C VAL A 11 36.99 -0.18 -45.47
N MET A 12 37.57 0.91 -44.95
CA MET A 12 37.78 1.04 -43.50
C MET A 12 36.55 1.52 -42.72
N LEU A 13 35.62 2.24 -43.36
CA LEU A 13 34.41 2.74 -42.69
C LEU A 13 33.30 1.70 -42.49
N PRO A 14 33.03 0.74 -43.43
CA PRO A 14 32.01 -0.27 -43.16
C PRO A 14 32.49 -1.35 -42.17
N LEU A 15 33.80 -1.53 -41.99
CA LEU A 15 34.34 -2.50 -41.03
C LEU A 15 34.21 -2.02 -39.57
N MET A 16 34.29 -0.70 -39.34
CA MET A 16 34.18 -0.12 -37.99
C MET A 16 32.73 -0.06 -37.49
N VAL A 17 31.76 0.14 -38.42
CA VAL A 17 30.32 0.13 -38.09
C VAL A 17 29.77 -1.30 -37.90
N ALA A 18 30.33 -2.30 -38.59
CA ALA A 18 29.97 -3.70 -38.39
C ALA A 18 30.41 -4.25 -37.02
N CYS A 19 31.49 -3.72 -36.43
CA CYS A 19 31.96 -4.14 -35.10
C CYS A 19 31.08 -3.59 -33.96
N CYS A 20 30.50 -2.39 -34.12
CA CYS A 20 29.60 -1.81 -33.12
C CYS A 20 28.19 -2.45 -33.08
N MET A 21 27.74 -3.14 -34.14
CA MET A 21 26.45 -3.85 -34.13
C MET A 21 26.50 -5.25 -33.50
N LEU A 22 27.69 -5.80 -33.23
CA LEU A 22 27.85 -7.07 -32.51
C LEU A 22 27.83 -6.92 -30.98
N MET A 23 27.69 -5.69 -30.47
CA MET A 23 27.45 -5.39 -29.06
C MET A 23 25.95 -5.42 -28.71
N THR A 24 25.17 -6.25 -29.40
CA THR A 24 23.81 -6.59 -28.98
C THR A 24 23.87 -7.38 -27.69
N ALA A 25 23.70 -6.66 -26.58
CA ALA A 25 23.07 -7.12 -25.34
C ALA A 25 23.47 -8.54 -24.89
N ALA A 26 24.74 -8.76 -24.58
CA ALA A 26 25.06 -9.76 -23.58
C ALA A 26 24.39 -9.32 -22.28
N GLN A 27 23.21 -9.88 -21.97
CA GLN A 27 22.64 -9.78 -20.64
C GLN A 27 23.66 -10.40 -19.69
N LEU A 28 24.40 -9.55 -18.98
CA LEU A 28 25.31 -9.95 -17.91
C LEU A 28 24.47 -10.61 -16.82
N LYS A 29 24.16 -11.90 -16.96
CA LYS A 29 23.68 -12.70 -15.85
C LYS A 29 24.86 -12.90 -14.92
N ALA A 30 24.69 -12.49 -13.67
CA ALA A 30 25.73 -12.62 -12.66
C ALA A 30 26.24 -14.07 -12.60
N GLN A 31 27.57 -14.23 -12.49
CA GLN A 31 28.24 -15.53 -12.45
C GLN A 31 27.79 -16.39 -11.24
N TYR A 32 27.32 -15.73 -10.18
CA TYR A 32 26.81 -16.38 -8.98
C TYR A 32 25.40 -15.85 -8.70
N VAL A 33 24.44 -16.76 -8.59
CA VAL A 33 23.06 -16.47 -8.18
C VAL A 33 22.87 -17.15 -6.82
N GLN A 34 22.69 -16.34 -5.78
CA GLN A 34 22.31 -16.86 -4.47
C GLN A 34 20.90 -17.48 -4.60
N LYS A 35 20.71 -18.71 -4.09
CA LYS A 35 19.38 -19.31 -4.06
C LYS A 35 18.46 -18.48 -3.16
N GLU A 36 17.24 -18.21 -3.65
CA GLU A 36 16.22 -17.52 -2.88
C GLU A 36 15.90 -18.28 -1.59
N ARG A 37 15.82 -17.55 -0.47
CA ARG A 37 15.48 -18.12 0.83
C ARG A 37 13.96 -18.15 0.97
N ASP A 38 13.37 -19.30 1.26
CA ASP A 38 11.94 -19.44 1.53
C ASP A 38 11.68 -19.94 2.97
N ASP A 39 11.98 -19.08 3.94
CA ASP A 39 11.67 -19.27 5.37
C ASP A 39 10.29 -18.69 5.75
N THR A 40 9.46 -18.36 4.75
CA THR A 40 8.17 -17.69 4.96
C THR A 40 7.10 -18.66 5.43
N ILE A 41 6.55 -18.42 6.62
CA ILE A 41 5.42 -19.17 7.16
C ILE A 41 4.12 -18.58 6.59
N ARG A 42 3.47 -19.32 5.70
CA ARG A 42 2.23 -18.93 5.03
C ARG A 42 1.04 -19.56 5.75
N LEU A 43 0.21 -18.74 6.38
CA LEU A 43 -1.04 -19.17 6.99
C LEU A 43 -2.21 -18.91 6.03
N TRP A 44 -3.07 -19.91 5.91
CA TRP A 44 -4.28 -19.85 5.12
C TRP A 44 -5.47 -20.28 5.98
N PRO A 45 -6.66 -19.71 5.77
CA PRO A 45 -7.89 -20.29 6.29
C PRO A 45 -8.03 -21.73 5.80
N LYS A 46 -8.44 -22.64 6.69
CA LYS A 46 -8.66 -24.06 6.42
C LYS A 46 -10.03 -24.33 5.81
N GLY A 47 -11.01 -23.49 6.08
CA GLY A 47 -12.35 -23.62 5.52
C GLY A 47 -12.36 -23.50 4.00
N THR A 48 -13.36 -24.10 3.36
CA THR A 48 -13.63 -23.87 1.94
C THR A 48 -14.35 -22.54 1.74
N PHE A 49 -14.02 -21.83 0.67
CA PHE A 49 -14.68 -20.57 0.35
C PHE A 49 -15.96 -20.83 -0.46
N ASP A 50 -17.11 -20.43 0.09
CA ASP A 50 -18.40 -20.51 -0.59
C ASP A 50 -18.60 -19.34 -1.55
N THR A 51 -18.30 -19.59 -2.83
CA THR A 51 -18.44 -18.60 -3.90
C THR A 51 -19.90 -18.25 -4.21
N VAL A 52 -20.85 -19.12 -3.92
CA VAL A 52 -22.28 -18.91 -4.21
C VAL A 52 -22.85 -17.96 -3.17
N ALA A 53 -22.60 -18.23 -1.90
CA ALA A 53 -23.01 -17.36 -0.80
C ALA A 53 -22.39 -15.96 -0.93
N ALA A 54 -21.09 -15.86 -1.22
CA ALA A 54 -20.42 -14.58 -1.39
C ALA A 54 -21.00 -13.76 -2.56
N ARG A 55 -21.28 -14.42 -3.68
CA ARG A 55 -21.92 -13.77 -4.85
C ARG A 55 -23.33 -13.29 -4.52
N TYR A 56 -24.12 -14.11 -3.85
CA TYR A 56 -25.49 -13.77 -3.46
C TYR A 56 -25.53 -12.57 -2.51
N ALA A 57 -24.58 -12.48 -1.58
CA ALA A 57 -24.46 -11.36 -0.64
C ALA A 57 -24.02 -10.03 -1.29
N LEU A 58 -23.39 -10.10 -2.47
CA LEU A 58 -22.92 -8.94 -3.25
C LEU A 58 -23.82 -8.60 -4.44
N GLN A 59 -24.95 -9.29 -4.61
CA GLN A 59 -25.96 -8.90 -5.60
C GLN A 59 -26.54 -7.52 -5.26
N GLU A 60 -27.05 -6.84 -6.29
CA GLU A 60 -27.75 -5.57 -6.11
C GLU A 60 -28.96 -5.75 -5.17
N GLY A 61 -29.05 -4.90 -4.17
CA GLY A 61 -30.23 -4.69 -3.32
C GLY A 61 -30.63 -3.21 -3.31
N ASN A 62 -31.46 -2.78 -2.35
CA ASN A 62 -31.92 -1.39 -2.29
C ASN A 62 -31.22 -0.57 -1.19
N GLY A 63 -30.42 -1.18 -0.33
CA GLY A 63 -29.70 -0.51 0.75
C GLY A 63 -28.53 0.36 0.28
N THR A 64 -27.98 1.15 1.19
CA THR A 64 -26.79 1.99 0.92
C THR A 64 -25.93 2.09 2.17
N ILE A 65 -24.62 1.90 2.02
CA ILE A 65 -23.65 2.18 3.08
C ILE A 65 -22.95 3.49 2.74
N LYS A 66 -23.10 4.51 3.57
CA LYS A 66 -22.37 5.78 3.49
C LYS A 66 -21.38 5.85 4.63
N GLY A 67 -20.16 6.33 4.37
CA GLY A 67 -19.20 6.46 5.45
C GLY A 67 -18.16 7.52 5.24
N VAL A 68 -17.45 7.82 6.32
CA VAL A 68 -16.32 8.75 6.36
C VAL A 68 -15.12 8.04 6.97
N ALA A 69 -14.05 7.93 6.19
CA ALA A 69 -12.79 7.32 6.57
C ALA A 69 -11.80 8.39 7.08
N PHE A 70 -11.25 8.18 8.28
CA PHE A 70 -10.27 9.09 8.87
C PHE A 70 -9.46 8.40 9.97
N THR A 71 -8.26 8.90 10.25
CA THR A 71 -7.50 8.53 11.46
C THR A 71 -7.24 9.75 12.34
N ARG A 72 -6.60 9.51 13.48
CA ARG A 72 -6.11 10.52 14.40
C ARG A 72 -4.72 10.12 14.90
N PRO A 73 -3.77 11.07 14.99
CA PRO A 73 -2.35 10.75 15.15
C PRO A 73 -1.99 10.19 16.53
N ASN A 74 -2.64 10.67 17.59
CA ASN A 74 -2.21 10.37 18.95
C ASN A 74 -2.94 9.12 19.46
N LYS A 75 -2.22 8.03 19.72
CA LYS A 75 -2.80 6.85 20.38
C LYS A 75 -2.74 7.05 21.90
N THR A 76 -3.89 7.04 22.55
CA THR A 76 -4.02 7.08 24.01
C THR A 76 -4.67 5.78 24.52
N ILE A 77 -4.67 5.56 25.84
CA ILE A 77 -5.37 4.43 26.46
C ILE A 77 -6.88 4.45 26.17
N TYR A 78 -7.46 5.64 25.97
CA TYR A 78 -8.88 5.84 25.66
C TYR A 78 -9.17 5.88 24.14
N GLY A 79 -8.17 5.58 23.30
CA GLY A 79 -8.29 5.57 21.84
C GLY A 79 -7.49 6.68 21.15
N ARG A 80 -7.79 6.96 19.89
CA ARG A 80 -7.03 7.94 19.08
C ARG A 80 -7.56 9.37 19.24
N THR A 81 -6.68 10.33 19.53
CA THR A 81 -6.96 11.76 19.76
C THR A 81 -6.14 12.66 18.81
N GLY A 82 -6.46 13.95 18.78
CA GLY A 82 -5.86 14.93 17.87
C GLY A 82 -6.74 15.27 16.68
N LYS A 83 -6.22 16.12 15.78
CA LYS A 83 -6.91 16.56 14.57
C LYS A 83 -7.20 15.36 13.67
N ARG A 84 -8.41 15.31 13.10
CA ARG A 84 -8.76 14.27 12.14
C ARG A 84 -7.91 14.41 10.89
N ILE A 85 -7.37 13.29 10.44
CA ILE A 85 -6.71 13.15 9.15
C ILE A 85 -7.67 12.36 8.28
N TYR A 86 -8.35 13.05 7.36
CA TYR A 86 -9.30 12.43 6.45
C TYR A 86 -8.58 11.58 5.42
N ALA A 87 -9.18 10.43 5.09
CA ALA A 87 -8.60 9.52 4.13
C ALA A 87 -8.86 10.00 2.72
N ASN A 88 -8.00 10.87 2.19
CA ASN A 88 -8.16 11.45 0.85
C ASN A 88 -7.80 10.44 -0.25
N LYS A 89 -8.73 10.14 -1.16
CA LYS A 89 -8.50 9.30 -2.35
C LYS A 89 -7.90 7.92 -2.05
N ILE A 90 -8.30 7.31 -0.93
CA ILE A 90 -7.92 5.92 -0.63
C ILE A 90 -8.96 4.96 -1.17
N LYS A 91 -8.53 3.73 -1.43
CA LYS A 91 -9.43 2.63 -1.74
C LYS A 91 -10.00 2.05 -0.45
N VAL A 92 -11.32 2.03 -0.37
CA VAL A 92 -12.09 1.32 0.65
C VAL A 92 -12.65 0.06 -0.01
N VAL A 93 -12.40 -1.08 0.63
CA VAL A 93 -12.80 -2.40 0.13
C VAL A 93 -13.85 -2.97 1.07
N LEU A 94 -14.91 -3.51 0.49
CA LEU A 94 -15.99 -4.18 1.20
C LEU A 94 -16.03 -5.66 0.81
N PHE A 95 -16.06 -6.53 1.81
CA PHE A 95 -16.24 -7.97 1.67
C PHE A 95 -17.56 -8.40 2.30
N PRO A 96 -18.27 -9.39 1.72
CA PRO A 96 -19.35 -10.06 2.42
C PRO A 96 -18.76 -10.88 3.57
N VAL A 97 -19.41 -10.87 4.74
CA VAL A 97 -18.94 -11.65 5.89
C VAL A 97 -19.29 -13.12 5.69
N THR A 98 -18.29 -13.90 5.30
CA THR A 98 -18.39 -15.36 5.19
C THR A 98 -17.62 -16.04 6.32
N PRO A 99 -17.92 -17.32 6.65
CA PRO A 99 -17.12 -18.08 7.61
C PRO A 99 -15.62 -18.10 7.28
N TYR A 100 -15.29 -18.20 5.99
CA TYR A 100 -13.91 -18.13 5.48
C TYR A 100 -13.23 -16.79 5.81
N LEU A 101 -13.94 -15.67 5.63
CA LEU A 101 -13.41 -14.35 5.97
C LEU A 101 -13.16 -14.22 7.48
N LEU A 102 -14.06 -14.73 8.31
CA LEU A 102 -13.88 -14.69 9.77
C LEU A 102 -12.64 -15.47 10.20
N GLU A 103 -12.42 -16.66 9.65
CA GLU A 103 -11.20 -17.43 9.90
C GLU A 103 -9.94 -16.67 9.43
N TYR A 104 -9.98 -16.03 8.26
CA TYR A 104 -8.90 -15.18 7.78
C TYR A 104 -8.58 -14.04 8.77
N LEU A 105 -9.59 -13.34 9.26
CA LEU A 105 -9.42 -12.24 10.22
C LEU A 105 -8.84 -12.72 11.55
N ASP A 106 -9.22 -13.92 12.01
CA ASP A 106 -8.66 -14.52 13.22
C ASP A 106 -7.21 -14.97 13.04
N LEU A 107 -6.87 -15.52 11.88
CA LEU A 107 -5.47 -15.84 11.55
C LEU A 107 -4.64 -14.56 11.47
N ARG A 108 -5.18 -13.48 10.90
CA ARG A 108 -4.49 -12.19 10.71
C ARG A 108 -4.03 -11.58 12.03
N LYS A 109 -4.75 -11.81 13.13
CA LYS A 109 -4.29 -11.43 14.50
C LYS A 109 -2.98 -12.12 14.91
N LYS A 110 -2.65 -13.26 14.30
CA LYS A 110 -1.43 -14.06 14.55
C LYS A 110 -0.30 -13.75 13.56
N GLN A 111 -0.49 -12.77 12.66
CA GLN A 111 0.51 -12.33 11.71
C GLN A 111 1.72 -11.72 12.44
N ASN A 112 2.93 -12.07 12.01
CA ASN A 112 4.15 -11.53 12.59
C ASN A 112 5.21 -11.36 11.48
N PRO A 113 5.31 -10.17 10.86
CA PRO A 113 6.27 -9.91 9.79
C PRO A 113 7.73 -10.10 10.23
N LYS A 114 8.06 -9.83 11.51
CA LYS A 114 9.42 -10.06 12.06
C LYS A 114 9.81 -11.54 12.09
N LYS A 115 8.83 -12.45 12.10
CA LYS A 115 9.03 -13.90 12.03
C LYS A 115 8.62 -14.48 10.67
N LEU A 116 8.55 -13.64 9.64
CA LEU A 116 8.14 -14.01 8.27
C LEU A 116 6.84 -14.80 8.20
N LYS A 117 5.92 -14.50 9.14
CA LYS A 117 4.65 -15.21 9.27
C LYS A 117 3.53 -14.33 8.74
N PHE A 118 2.99 -14.70 7.58
CA PHE A 118 1.99 -13.93 6.85
C PHE A 118 0.71 -14.74 6.66
N VAL A 119 -0.42 -14.03 6.65
CA VAL A 119 -1.74 -14.62 6.46
C VAL A 119 -2.24 -14.19 5.10
N TYR A 120 -2.67 -15.17 4.31
CA TYR A 120 -3.14 -14.95 2.96
C TYR A 120 -4.63 -15.24 2.86
N LEU A 121 -5.32 -14.38 2.11
CA LEU A 121 -6.67 -14.62 1.66
C LEU A 121 -6.60 -15.34 0.31
N SER A 122 -7.44 -16.35 0.08
CA SER A 122 -7.48 -17.00 -1.24
C SER A 122 -7.80 -15.98 -2.35
N PRO A 123 -7.22 -16.14 -3.55
CA PRO A 123 -7.57 -15.31 -4.71
C PRO A 123 -9.06 -15.35 -5.00
N ASP A 124 -9.71 -16.51 -4.82
CA ASP A 124 -11.15 -16.66 -5.01
C ASP A 124 -11.94 -15.78 -4.05
N ALA A 125 -11.61 -15.78 -2.76
CA ALA A 125 -12.25 -14.91 -1.79
C ALA A 125 -11.98 -13.43 -2.07
N TYR A 126 -10.75 -13.08 -2.48
CA TYR A 126 -10.39 -11.70 -2.79
C TYR A 126 -11.17 -11.12 -3.98
N ARG A 127 -11.59 -11.96 -4.92
CA ARG A 127 -12.38 -11.51 -6.10
C ARG A 127 -13.79 -11.07 -5.74
N PHE A 128 -14.38 -11.59 -4.65
CA PHE A 128 -15.70 -11.19 -4.17
C PHE A 128 -15.59 -10.01 -3.21
N ARG A 129 -15.32 -8.83 -3.78
CA ARG A 129 -15.26 -7.56 -3.06
C ARG A 129 -15.86 -6.45 -3.89
N LEU A 130 -16.35 -5.42 -3.20
CA LEU A 130 -16.67 -4.13 -3.80
C LEU A 130 -15.59 -3.13 -3.42
N GLU A 131 -15.34 -2.16 -4.28
CA GLU A 131 -14.37 -1.09 -4.03
C GLU A 131 -15.06 0.27 -4.19
N ALA A 132 -14.75 1.18 -3.27
CA ALA A 132 -15.08 2.59 -3.37
C ALA A 132 -13.81 3.40 -3.17
N VAL A 133 -13.73 4.57 -3.79
CA VAL A 133 -12.64 5.52 -3.56
C VAL A 133 -13.20 6.68 -2.77
N THR A 134 -12.51 7.06 -1.70
CA THR A 134 -12.93 8.20 -0.87
C THR A 134 -12.68 9.53 -1.59
N ASN A 135 -13.52 10.52 -1.31
CA ASN A 135 -13.26 11.90 -1.75
C ASN A 135 -12.22 12.60 -0.85
N SER A 136 -12.03 13.91 -1.04
CA SER A 136 -11.08 14.71 -0.25
C SER A 136 -11.43 14.85 1.23
N THR A 137 -12.71 14.66 1.58
CA THR A 137 -13.21 14.67 2.96
C THR A 137 -13.33 13.26 3.54
N GLY A 138 -12.79 12.24 2.86
CA GLY A 138 -12.80 10.86 3.32
C GLY A 138 -14.14 10.16 3.15
N GLU A 139 -15.12 10.77 2.50
CA GLU A 139 -16.45 10.19 2.29
C GLU A 139 -16.40 9.10 1.22
N PHE A 140 -17.12 8.00 1.43
CA PHE A 140 -17.31 6.91 0.49
C PHE A 140 -18.76 6.42 0.53
N THR A 141 -19.19 5.75 -0.53
CA THR A 141 -20.53 5.15 -0.61
C THR A 141 -20.49 3.83 -1.36
N PHE A 142 -21.14 2.82 -0.80
CA PHE A 142 -21.50 1.58 -1.48
C PHE A 142 -23.02 1.60 -1.69
N PRO A 143 -23.51 1.90 -2.91
CA PRO A 143 -24.94 1.88 -3.22
C PRO A 143 -25.40 0.44 -3.50
N LYS A 144 -26.73 0.26 -3.52
CA LYS A 144 -27.39 -1.00 -3.89
C LYS A 144 -26.96 -2.21 -3.06
N MET A 145 -26.83 -2.00 -1.76
CA MET A 145 -26.45 -3.07 -0.83
C MET A 145 -27.67 -3.93 -0.50
N LYS A 146 -27.47 -5.24 -0.53
CA LYS A 146 -28.44 -6.20 -0.01
C LYS A 146 -28.42 -6.20 1.52
N PRO A 147 -29.50 -6.62 2.18
CA PRO A 147 -29.43 -6.96 3.61
C PRO A 147 -28.37 -8.03 3.87
N GLY A 148 -27.53 -7.81 4.88
CA GLY A 148 -26.41 -8.68 5.19
C GLY A 148 -25.33 -8.03 6.04
N LYS A 149 -24.36 -8.85 6.44
CA LYS A 149 -23.18 -8.42 7.19
C LYS A 149 -22.01 -8.22 6.26
N TYR A 150 -21.33 -7.09 6.40
CA TYR A 150 -20.22 -6.68 5.57
C TYR A 150 -19.02 -6.30 6.42
N TYR A 151 -17.82 -6.57 5.90
CA TYR A 151 -16.57 -6.13 6.49
C TYR A 151 -15.91 -5.14 5.55
N ILE A 152 -15.66 -3.93 6.04
CA ILE A 152 -15.10 -2.83 5.28
C ILE A 152 -13.70 -2.53 5.80
N GLN A 153 -12.74 -2.34 4.89
CA GLN A 153 -11.39 -1.93 5.26
C GLN A 153 -10.78 -0.93 4.28
N GLY A 154 -9.83 -0.14 4.76
CA GLY A 154 -8.99 0.75 3.96
C GLY A 154 -7.63 0.93 4.62
N VAL A 155 -6.62 1.31 3.84
CA VAL A 155 -5.29 1.65 4.35
C VAL A 155 -5.05 3.13 4.12
N LEU A 156 -4.81 3.86 5.20
CA LEU A 156 -4.52 5.29 5.19
C LEU A 156 -3.05 5.52 5.51
N GLY A 157 -2.28 5.90 4.49
CA GLY A 157 -0.95 6.47 4.66
C GLY A 157 -1.03 7.93 5.11
N TRP A 158 -0.28 8.31 6.13
CA TRP A 158 -0.17 9.69 6.59
C TRP A 158 1.23 9.94 7.18
N TYR A 159 1.66 11.19 7.29
CA TYR A 159 2.94 11.52 7.89
C TYR A 159 2.78 12.53 9.04
N SER A 160 3.68 12.46 10.00
CA SER A 160 3.88 13.49 11.01
C SER A 160 5.22 14.18 10.76
N SER A 161 5.28 15.49 10.98
CA SER A 161 6.51 16.26 10.85
C SER A 161 6.89 16.90 12.18
N GLY A 162 8.19 17.04 12.42
CA GLY A 162 8.72 17.73 13.59
C GLY A 162 10.04 18.42 13.27
N TYR A 163 10.55 19.16 14.24
CA TYR A 163 11.84 19.84 14.13
C TYR A 163 12.78 19.34 15.21
N TYR A 164 14.07 19.32 14.89
CA TYR A 164 15.12 19.15 15.88
C TYR A 164 16.27 20.12 15.59
N ASP A 165 16.96 20.53 16.65
CA ASP A 165 18.09 21.44 16.53
C ASP A 165 19.37 20.61 16.36
N ARG A 166 19.89 20.56 15.13
CA ARG A 166 21.15 19.89 14.81
C ARG A 166 22.30 20.78 15.23
N TYR A 167 23.21 20.27 16.06
CA TYR A 167 24.45 20.97 16.36
C TYR A 167 25.25 21.21 15.07
N THR A 168 25.70 22.45 14.87
CA THR A 168 26.43 22.86 13.65
C THR A 168 27.84 23.36 13.92
N GLY A 169 28.23 23.47 15.18
CA GLY A 169 29.56 23.88 15.59
C GLY A 169 29.53 24.76 16.83
N SER A 170 30.70 25.17 17.28
CA SER A 170 30.85 26.09 18.40
C SER A 170 31.90 27.15 18.08
N GLY A 171 31.72 28.32 18.68
CA GLY A 171 32.66 29.44 18.60
C GLY A 171 33.13 29.84 19.98
N TYR A 172 34.39 30.23 20.10
CA TYR A 172 34.96 30.75 21.33
C TYR A 172 34.99 32.28 21.29
N ASN A 173 34.50 32.92 22.35
CA ASN A 173 34.57 34.38 22.51
C ASN A 173 35.08 34.74 23.92
N GLY A 174 35.25 36.04 24.21
CA GLY A 174 35.75 36.53 25.50
C GLY A 174 34.90 36.15 26.72
N TYR A 175 33.71 35.55 26.52
CA TYR A 175 32.79 35.09 27.56
C TYR A 175 32.66 33.56 27.62
N GLY A 176 33.37 32.80 26.76
CA GLY A 176 33.40 31.35 26.74
C GLY A 176 32.97 30.72 25.40
N THR A 177 32.61 29.44 25.45
CA THR A 177 32.19 28.67 24.26
C THR A 177 30.69 28.83 24.01
N THR A 178 30.31 29.26 22.81
CA THR A 178 28.91 29.30 22.35
C THR A 178 28.65 28.19 21.34
N ASN A 179 27.61 27.39 21.56
CA ASN A 179 27.19 26.33 20.63
C ASN A 179 26.15 26.88 19.64
N TYR A 180 26.33 26.55 18.36
CA TYR A 180 25.43 26.91 17.28
C TYR A 180 24.62 25.70 16.83
N TYR A 181 23.33 25.93 16.58
CA TYR A 181 22.41 24.90 16.12
C TYR A 181 21.65 25.38 14.87
N SER A 182 21.37 24.44 13.96
CA SER A 182 20.48 24.66 12.83
C SER A 182 19.22 23.83 13.02
N ARG A 183 18.06 24.45 12.80
CA ARG A 183 16.78 23.76 12.87
C ARG A 183 16.56 22.91 11.62
N GLU A 184 16.36 21.62 11.80
CA GLU A 184 16.07 20.69 10.71
C GLU A 184 14.67 20.08 10.84
N LEU A 185 14.02 19.87 9.69
CA LEU A 185 12.72 19.21 9.57
C LEU A 185 12.93 17.71 9.41
N TYR A 186 12.14 16.91 10.12
CA TYR A 186 12.00 15.50 9.84
C TYR A 186 10.54 15.13 9.59
N THR A 187 10.34 14.04 8.86
CA THR A 187 9.03 13.42 8.61
C THR A 187 9.05 11.97 9.06
N THR A 188 7.92 11.49 9.55
CA THR A 188 7.72 10.08 9.88
C THR A 188 6.46 9.61 9.19
N ASP A 189 6.60 8.60 8.35
CA ASP A 189 5.48 7.98 7.64
C ASP A 189 4.79 6.95 8.54
N HIS A 190 3.46 6.94 8.44
CA HIS A 190 2.56 6.05 9.15
C HIS A 190 1.61 5.40 8.15
N SER A 191 1.12 4.21 8.50
CA SER A 191 0.10 3.51 7.74
C SER A 191 -0.89 2.89 8.70
N ASP A 192 -2.12 3.39 8.65
CA ASP A 192 -3.22 2.92 9.48
C ASP A 192 -4.16 2.06 8.64
N LEU A 193 -4.36 0.83 9.11
CA LEU A 193 -5.49 0.05 8.67
C LEU A 193 -6.75 0.53 9.40
N LEU A 194 -7.74 0.91 8.62
CA LEU A 194 -9.09 1.24 9.08
C LEU A 194 -9.97 0.03 8.75
N GLU A 195 -10.68 -0.54 9.73
CA GLU A 195 -11.51 -1.72 9.53
C GLU A 195 -12.79 -1.68 10.38
N LYS A 196 -13.91 -2.19 9.84
CA LYS A 196 -15.17 -2.24 10.58
C LYS A 196 -16.15 -3.26 10.00
N PHE A 197 -16.88 -3.94 10.88
CA PHE A 197 -18.09 -4.68 10.52
C PHE A 197 -19.31 -3.75 10.45
N VAL A 198 -20.13 -3.95 9.43
CA VAL A 198 -21.32 -3.16 9.12
C VAL A 198 -22.47 -4.10 8.80
N ASP A 199 -23.61 -3.87 9.42
CA ASP A 199 -24.82 -4.64 9.20
C ASP A 199 -25.82 -3.77 8.43
N VAL A 200 -26.37 -4.32 7.35
CA VAL A 200 -27.56 -3.80 6.65
C VAL A 200 -28.70 -4.74 7.02
N ASP A 201 -29.53 -4.34 7.96
CA ASP A 201 -30.58 -5.19 8.54
C ASP A 201 -31.81 -5.27 7.64
N ASN A 202 -32.16 -4.15 6.99
CA ASN A 202 -33.38 -4.03 6.20
C ASN A 202 -33.10 -3.65 4.75
N ASP A 203 -33.96 -4.10 3.84
CA ASP A 203 -33.89 -3.66 2.44
C ASP A 203 -34.20 -2.16 2.35
N GLY A 204 -33.44 -1.44 1.52
CA GLY A 204 -33.56 0.03 1.42
C GLY A 204 -32.85 0.82 2.54
N GLN A 205 -32.28 0.17 3.55
CA GLN A 205 -31.65 0.86 4.68
C GLN A 205 -30.42 1.67 4.25
N VAL A 206 -30.33 2.90 4.76
CA VAL A 206 -29.11 3.71 4.69
C VAL A 206 -28.33 3.57 5.99
N VAL A 207 -27.10 3.04 5.91
CA VAL A 207 -26.23 2.83 7.06
C VAL A 207 -25.09 3.84 7.04
N GLU A 208 -24.92 4.59 8.14
CA GLU A 208 -23.84 5.57 8.29
C GLU A 208 -22.65 5.00 9.09
N VAL A 209 -21.44 5.14 8.54
CA VAL A 209 -20.24 4.48 9.07
C VAL A 209 -19.09 5.47 9.28
N LYS A 210 -18.52 5.47 10.48
CA LYS A 210 -17.20 6.08 10.75
C LYS A 210 -16.15 4.97 10.68
N LEU A 211 -15.29 5.01 9.65
CA LEU A 211 -14.22 4.05 9.42
C LEU A 211 -12.90 4.66 9.95
N LYS A 212 -12.33 4.09 11.01
CA LYS A 212 -11.22 4.68 11.78
C LYS A 212 -10.32 3.64 12.41
#